data_AF-Q4C1J9-F1
#
_entry.id   AF-Q4C1J9-F1
#
_cell.length_a   1.000
_cell.length_b   1.000
_cell.length_c   1.000
_cell.angle_alpha   90.00
_cell.angle_beta   90.00
_cell.angle_gamma   90.00
#
_symmetry.space_group_name_H-M   'P 1'
#
loop_
_entity.id
_entity.type
_entity.pdbx_description
1 polymer ?
#
loop_
_entity_poly.entity_id
_entity_poly.type
_entity_poly.pdbx_seq_one_letter_code
_entity_poly.pdbx_strand_id
1 'polypeptide(L)'
;MYRKEEQPLPPPEKFELPFEGKLSPNNRWVIMAELIPWDDFEEEYAKLFSAEKGAPAKLFRMALGTLIIKEKLGTSDRETIEKIRENPYLQYFIGLNCYQQEPPLESSMLVHFRKRIDGELINKINKKIVKREIDKSDKEVKKKDCLQEKREKIKNKGKLILDATCAPADIKYPTDLGILNQARIETERIIDNLYKPLRVKLRKKPRTSRKIARKEYLKVAKKRKVSYQERRKAIGKQLKYLKKIEEI
;
A
#
# COMPACT_ATOMS: atom_id res chain seq x y z
N MET A 1 34.91 16.66 0.48
CA MET A 1 34.49 17.67 1.48
C MET A 1 33.37 18.48 0.87
N TYR A 2 32.24 18.65 1.56
CA TYR A 2 31.19 19.57 1.13
C TYR A 2 31.72 21.01 1.28
N ARG A 3 31.84 21.76 0.18
CA ARG A 3 32.20 23.18 0.23
C ARG A 3 30.91 23.95 0.48
N LYS A 4 30.81 24.60 1.66
CA LYS A 4 29.73 25.56 1.93
C LYS A 4 29.97 26.78 1.05
N GLU A 5 29.17 26.94 0.01
CA GLU A 5 28.95 28.24 -0.61
C GLU A 5 27.94 28.98 0.25
N GLU A 6 28.32 30.14 0.78
CA GLU A 6 27.40 31.01 1.52
C GLU A 6 26.50 31.71 0.52
N GLN A 7 25.46 31.02 0.07
CA GLN A 7 24.36 31.65 -0.66
C GLN A 7 23.40 32.21 0.39
N PRO A 8 23.24 33.55 0.51
CA PRO A 8 22.26 34.12 1.42
C PRO A 8 20.87 33.67 0.99
N LEU A 9 20.12 33.07 1.92
CA LEU A 9 18.76 32.63 1.65
C LEU A 9 17.91 33.82 1.22
N PRO A 10 17.25 33.78 0.06
CA PRO A 10 16.38 34.87 -0.36
C PRO A 10 15.23 35.03 0.64
N PRO A 11 14.85 36.26 1.01
CA PRO A 11 13.66 36.49 1.82
C PRO A 11 12.42 35.95 1.09
N PRO A 12 11.39 35.50 1.82
CA PRO A 12 10.22 34.85 1.22
C PRO A 12 9.50 35.73 0.17
N GLU A 13 9.58 37.05 0.32
CA GLU A 13 9.01 38.04 -0.60
C GLU A 13 9.70 38.07 -1.98
N LYS A 14 10.96 37.64 -2.06
CA LYS A 14 11.74 37.56 -3.31
C LYS A 14 11.76 36.15 -3.90
N PHE A 15 11.03 35.21 -3.30
CA PHE A 15 10.92 33.85 -3.83
C PHE A 15 9.95 33.85 -5.01
N GLU A 16 10.50 33.74 -6.22
CA GLU A 16 9.70 33.70 -7.44
C GLU A 16 8.93 32.38 -7.52
N LEU A 17 7.61 32.48 -7.65
CA LEU A 17 6.72 31.36 -7.96
C LEU A 17 6.33 31.46 -9.44
N PRO A 18 7.12 30.89 -10.37
CA PRO A 18 6.76 30.89 -11.78
C PRO A 18 5.45 30.15 -11.98
N PHE A 19 4.38 30.89 -12.29
CA PHE A 19 3.04 30.36 -12.40
C PHE A 19 2.82 29.83 -13.83
N GLU A 20 2.89 28.51 -14.01
CA GLU A 20 2.56 27.87 -15.30
C GLU A 20 1.05 27.82 -15.61
N GLY A 21 0.20 28.28 -14.68
CA GLY A 21 -1.25 28.43 -14.87
C GLY A 21 -2.06 27.15 -15.11
N LYS A 22 -1.40 26.00 -15.25
CA LYS A 22 -2.05 24.71 -15.51
C LYS A 22 -1.57 23.67 -14.50
N LEU A 23 -2.53 22.89 -13.99
CA LEU A 23 -2.23 21.69 -13.23
C LEU A 23 -1.72 20.62 -14.19
N SER A 24 -0.61 19.96 -13.83
CA SER A 24 -0.11 18.84 -14.62
C SER A 24 -1.10 17.66 -14.56
N PRO A 25 -1.60 17.16 -15.72
CA PRO A 25 -2.54 16.03 -15.74
C PRO A 25 -1.87 14.73 -15.28
N ASN A 26 -0.54 14.65 -15.38
CA ASN A 26 0.26 13.50 -14.98
C ASN A 26 0.45 13.38 -13.45
N ASN A 27 -0.06 14.33 -12.66
CA ASN A 27 0.06 14.25 -11.21
C ASN A 27 -0.81 13.12 -10.66
N ARG A 28 -0.26 12.33 -9.72
CA ARG A 28 -0.95 11.23 -9.05
C ARG A 28 -2.34 11.60 -8.51
N TRP A 29 -2.52 12.82 -8.01
CA TRP A 29 -3.80 13.27 -7.44
C TRP A 29 -4.83 13.60 -8.51
N VAL A 30 -4.41 14.14 -9.65
CA VAL A 30 -5.29 14.45 -10.78
C VAL A 30 -5.81 13.15 -11.41
N ILE A 31 -4.91 12.20 -11.65
CA ILE A 31 -5.25 10.86 -12.16
C ILE A 31 -6.24 10.17 -11.21
N MET A 32 -5.99 10.24 -9.89
CA MET A 32 -6.88 9.62 -8.91
C MET A 32 -8.25 10.30 -8.85
N ALA A 33 -8.33 11.62 -9.05
CA ALA A 33 -9.61 12.33 -9.11
C ALA A 33 -10.48 11.83 -10.27
N GLU A 34 -9.89 11.53 -11.42
CA GLU A 34 -10.60 11.04 -12.62
C GLU A 34 -11.09 9.59 -12.47
N LEU A 35 -10.41 8.78 -11.66
CA LEU A 35 -10.79 7.37 -11.45
C LEU A 35 -12.01 7.21 -10.56
N ILE A 36 -12.22 8.11 -9.60
CA ILE A 36 -13.26 7.98 -8.58
C ILE A 36 -14.61 8.48 -9.13
N PRO A 37 -15.69 7.68 -9.04
CA PRO A 37 -17.07 8.13 -9.31
C PRO A 37 -17.51 9.10 -8.21
N TRP A 38 -17.45 10.42 -8.43
CA TRP A 38 -17.93 11.36 -7.41
C TRP A 38 -19.47 11.48 -7.43
N ASP A 39 -20.04 11.67 -8.62
CA ASP A 39 -21.47 11.96 -8.82
C ASP A 39 -22.39 10.83 -8.28
N ASP A 40 -22.05 9.57 -8.57
CA ASP A 40 -22.83 8.39 -8.17
C ASP A 40 -23.04 8.26 -6.65
N PHE A 41 -22.17 8.88 -5.85
CA PHE A 41 -22.19 8.77 -4.38
C PHE A 41 -22.58 10.08 -3.71
N GLU A 42 -22.63 11.18 -4.44
CA GLU A 42 -23.13 12.45 -3.94
C GLU A 42 -24.61 12.35 -3.58
N GLU A 43 -25.41 11.64 -4.39
CA GLU A 43 -26.83 11.38 -4.09
C GLU A 43 -27.02 10.53 -2.82
N GLU A 44 -26.21 9.48 -2.66
CA GLU A 44 -26.24 8.62 -1.48
C GLU A 44 -25.84 9.40 -0.22
N TYR A 45 -24.86 10.29 -0.35
CA TYR A 45 -24.38 11.14 0.73
C TYR A 45 -25.40 12.23 1.09
N ALA A 46 -26.04 12.86 0.11
CA ALA A 46 -27.04 13.91 0.32
C ALA A 46 -28.24 13.41 1.14
N LYS A 47 -28.65 12.14 0.96
CA LYS A 47 -29.73 11.50 1.73
C LYS A 47 -29.46 11.42 3.24
N LEU A 48 -28.19 11.52 3.66
CA LEU A 48 -27.83 11.50 5.09
C LEU A 48 -28.09 12.84 5.79
N PHE A 49 -28.41 13.89 5.03
CA PHE A 49 -28.68 15.22 5.56
C PHE A 49 -30.17 15.55 5.45
N SER A 50 -30.69 16.25 6.46
CA SER A 50 -32.02 16.85 6.39
C SER A 50 -31.97 18.14 5.59
N ALA A 51 -32.95 18.36 4.71
CA ALA A 51 -33.03 19.54 3.85
C ALA A 51 -33.38 20.83 4.61
N GLU A 52 -34.01 20.73 5.79
CA GLU A 52 -34.68 21.87 6.42
C GLU A 52 -33.95 22.48 7.63
N LYS A 53 -32.99 21.78 8.24
CA LYS A 53 -32.33 22.26 9.47
C LYS A 53 -30.83 21.94 9.51
N GLY A 54 -30.02 22.99 9.64
CA GLY A 54 -28.59 22.88 9.95
C GLY A 54 -27.71 23.80 9.11
N ALA A 55 -26.40 23.75 9.37
CA ALA A 55 -25.40 24.38 8.53
C ALA A 55 -25.27 23.62 7.19
N PRO A 56 -24.97 24.31 6.08
CA PRO A 56 -24.84 23.67 4.77
C PRO A 56 -23.79 22.56 4.82
N ALA A 57 -24.18 21.37 4.35
CA ALA A 57 -23.29 20.23 4.28
C ALA A 57 -22.15 20.49 3.28
N LYS A 58 -20.96 19.98 3.59
CA LYS A 58 -19.84 20.01 2.67
C LYS A 58 -20.03 18.94 1.59
N LEU A 59 -19.53 19.21 0.38
CA LEU A 59 -19.61 18.29 -0.75
C LEU A 59 -19.00 16.92 -0.43
N PHE A 60 -19.58 15.86 -1.01
CA PHE A 60 -19.10 14.49 -0.80
C PHE A 60 -17.63 14.33 -1.23
N ARG A 61 -17.28 14.91 -2.39
CA ARG A 61 -15.90 14.90 -2.92
C ARG A 61 -14.90 15.48 -1.94
N MET A 62 -15.29 16.53 -1.22
CA MET A 62 -14.44 17.16 -0.22
C MET A 62 -14.27 16.28 1.02
N ALA A 63 -15.37 15.71 1.53
CA ALA A 63 -15.34 14.82 2.68
C ALA A 63 -14.50 13.56 2.41
N LEU A 64 -14.78 12.84 1.33
CA LEU A 64 -14.05 11.62 0.98
C LEU A 64 -12.61 11.94 0.54
N GLY A 65 -12.42 13.00 -0.24
CA GLY A 65 -11.10 13.40 -0.73
C GLY A 65 -10.12 13.68 0.42
N THR A 66 -10.56 14.39 1.45
CA THR A 66 -9.72 14.66 2.62
C THR A 66 -9.37 13.41 3.43
N LEU A 67 -10.31 12.47 3.58
CA LEU A 67 -10.04 11.18 4.22
C LEU A 67 -9.03 10.35 3.43
N ILE A 68 -9.13 10.32 2.09
CA ILE A 68 -8.17 9.62 1.23
C ILE A 68 -6.77 10.25 1.37
N ILE A 69 -6.67 11.59 1.34
CA ILE A 69 -5.40 12.29 1.50
C ILE A 69 -4.75 11.93 2.83
N LYS A 70 -5.53 11.94 3.92
CA LYS A 70 -5.06 11.58 5.25
C LYS A 70 -4.48 10.17 5.28
N GLU A 71 -5.22 9.18 4.80
CA GLU A 71 -4.78 7.77 4.78
C GLU A 71 -3.55 7.57 3.89
N LYS A 72 -3.46 8.28 2.77
CA LYS A 72 -2.30 8.18 1.85
C LYS A 72 -1.03 8.81 2.41
N LEU A 73 -1.15 9.89 3.19
CA LEU A 73 0.00 10.62 3.74
C LEU A 73 0.36 10.16 5.16
N GLY A 74 -0.55 9.49 5.87
CA GLY A 74 -0.32 9.01 7.24
C GLY A 74 -0.13 10.12 8.27
N THR A 75 -0.67 11.32 8.02
CA THR A 75 -0.51 12.50 8.89
C THR A 75 -1.69 12.73 9.84
N SER A 76 -1.49 13.61 10.82
CA SER A 76 -2.55 14.04 11.71
C SER A 76 -3.64 14.84 10.99
N ASP A 77 -4.82 14.97 11.61
CA ASP A 77 -5.95 15.72 11.05
C ASP A 77 -5.61 17.19 10.77
N ARG A 78 -4.78 17.81 11.64
CA ARG A 78 -4.34 19.21 11.50
C ARG A 78 -3.32 19.39 10.38
N GLU A 79 -2.26 18.58 10.38
CA GLU A 79 -1.22 18.61 9.34
C GLU A 79 -1.79 18.31 7.96
N THR A 80 -2.81 17.44 7.87
CA THR A 80 -3.44 17.14 6.58
C THR A 80 -4.08 18.37 5.96
N ILE A 81 -4.71 19.23 6.77
CA ILE A 81 -5.31 20.48 6.31
C ILE A 81 -4.24 21.50 5.93
N GLU A 82 -3.16 21.59 6.69
CA GLU A 82 -2.01 22.43 6.32
C GLU A 82 -1.41 22.00 4.98
N LYS A 83 -1.24 20.69 4.76
CA LYS A 83 -0.78 20.18 3.46
C LYS A 83 -1.74 20.49 2.33
N ILE A 84 -3.04 20.41 2.57
CA ILE A 84 -4.06 20.80 1.57
C ILE A 84 -3.96 22.29 1.27
N ARG A 85 -3.75 23.13 2.28
CA ARG A 85 -3.55 24.56 2.13
C ARG A 85 -2.31 24.88 1.29
N GLU A 86 -1.19 24.18 1.53
CA GLU A 86 0.07 24.41 0.83
C GLU A 86 0.07 23.92 -0.63
N ASN A 87 -0.76 22.92 -0.97
CA ASN A 87 -0.65 22.22 -2.25
C ASN A 87 -1.87 22.40 -3.17
N PRO A 88 -1.73 23.08 -4.33
CA PRO A 88 -2.81 23.26 -5.30
C PRO A 88 -3.42 21.95 -5.82
N TYR A 89 -2.63 20.89 -5.97
CA TYR A 89 -3.13 19.60 -6.46
C TYR A 89 -4.07 18.92 -5.48
N LEU A 90 -3.86 19.11 -4.18
CA LEU A 90 -4.73 18.57 -3.14
C LEU A 90 -6.06 19.32 -3.09
N GLN A 91 -6.03 20.65 -3.28
CA GLN A 91 -7.24 21.46 -3.38
C GLN A 91 -8.09 21.06 -4.58
N TYR A 92 -7.46 20.81 -5.73
CA TYR A 92 -8.14 20.26 -6.90
C TYR A 92 -8.76 18.88 -6.62
N PHE A 93 -8.02 17.99 -5.95
CA PHE A 93 -8.52 16.65 -5.63
C PHE A 93 -9.82 16.69 -4.80
N ILE A 94 -9.86 17.61 -3.83
CA ILE A 94 -11.00 17.85 -2.93
C ILE A 94 -12.19 18.49 -3.66
N GLY A 95 -11.98 19.07 -4.85
CA GLY A 95 -13.02 19.65 -5.68
C GLY A 95 -13.10 21.18 -5.65
N LEU A 96 -12.02 21.86 -5.23
CA LEU A 96 -11.93 23.31 -5.36
C LEU A 96 -11.46 23.69 -6.76
N ASN A 97 -12.08 24.72 -7.33
CA ASN A 97 -11.78 25.20 -8.69
C ASN A 97 -10.57 26.15 -8.73
N CYS A 98 -10.34 26.87 -7.64
CA CYS A 98 -9.28 27.87 -7.52
C CYS A 98 -8.45 27.59 -6.27
N TYR A 99 -7.16 27.92 -6.34
CA TYR A 99 -6.29 27.86 -5.17
C TYR A 99 -6.69 28.91 -4.15
N GLN A 100 -6.83 28.49 -2.89
CA GLN A 100 -7.11 29.36 -1.76
C GLN A 100 -5.98 29.23 -0.73
N GLN A 101 -5.48 30.38 -0.27
CA GLN A 101 -4.45 30.43 0.78
C GLN A 101 -5.03 30.13 2.17
N GLU A 102 -6.35 30.22 2.33
CA GLU A 102 -7.05 29.90 3.58
C GLU A 102 -7.34 28.40 3.66
N PRO A 103 -7.38 27.82 4.88
CA PRO A 103 -7.71 26.42 5.05
C PRO A 103 -9.17 26.17 4.61
N PRO A 104 -9.43 25.26 3.65
CA PRO A 104 -10.79 25.04 3.13
C PRO A 104 -11.71 24.32 4.12
N LEU A 105 -11.14 23.67 5.14
CA LEU A 105 -11.83 22.86 6.13
C LEU A 105 -11.22 23.06 7.51
N GLU A 106 -12.05 22.82 8.53
CA GLU A 106 -11.61 22.75 9.91
C GLU A 106 -11.25 21.31 10.30
N SER A 107 -10.19 21.14 11.10
CA SER A 107 -9.68 19.81 11.51
C SER A 107 -10.71 18.94 12.24
N SER A 108 -11.62 19.56 12.98
CA SER A 108 -12.72 18.89 13.68
C SER A 108 -13.69 18.17 12.72
N MET A 109 -13.87 18.68 11.50
CA MET A 109 -14.82 18.13 10.52
C MET A 109 -14.45 16.72 10.05
N LEU A 110 -13.16 16.35 10.06
CA LEU A 110 -12.69 15.02 9.69
C LEU A 110 -13.21 13.92 10.62
N VAL A 111 -13.48 14.24 11.89
CA VAL A 111 -14.11 13.31 12.83
C VAL A 111 -15.55 13.02 12.39
N HIS A 112 -16.28 14.06 11.98
CA HIS A 112 -17.66 13.91 11.50
C HIS A 112 -17.73 13.20 10.14
N PHE A 113 -16.75 13.40 9.25
CA PHE A 113 -16.68 12.65 8.00
C PHE A 113 -16.46 11.15 8.24
N ARG A 114 -15.57 10.77 9.16
CA ARG A 114 -15.34 9.35 9.51
C ARG A 114 -16.58 8.68 10.11
N LYS A 115 -17.38 9.40 10.89
CA LYS A 115 -18.63 8.87 11.46
C LYS A 115 -19.75 8.71 10.43
N ARG A 116 -19.68 9.44 9.31
CA ARG A 116 -20.72 9.44 8.25
C ARG A 116 -20.37 8.53 7.08
N ILE A 117 -19.08 8.36 6.80
CA ILE A 117 -18.58 7.53 5.70
C ILE A 117 -18.20 6.18 6.29
N ASP A 118 -19.18 5.28 6.30
CA ASP A 118 -18.97 3.92 6.81
C ASP A 118 -18.14 3.06 5.85
N GLY A 119 -17.52 2.01 6.40
CA GLY A 119 -16.76 1.03 5.62
C GLY A 119 -17.61 0.35 4.54
N GLU A 120 -18.92 0.26 4.71
CA GLU A 120 -19.84 -0.24 3.69
C GLU A 120 -19.91 0.66 2.46
N LEU A 121 -19.98 1.98 2.65
CA LEU A 121 -19.96 2.96 1.57
C LEU A 121 -18.63 2.91 0.82
N ILE A 122 -17.51 2.83 1.57
CA ILE A 122 -16.16 2.69 0.99
C ILE A 122 -16.06 1.41 0.14
N ASN A 123 -16.58 0.29 0.65
CA ASN A 123 -16.59 -0.96 -0.09
C ASN A 123 -17.47 -0.90 -1.35
N LYS A 124 -18.60 -0.18 -1.33
CA LYS A 124 -19.41 0.09 -2.52
C LYS A 124 -18.64 0.92 -3.54
N ILE A 125 -17.93 1.96 -3.10
CA ILE A 125 -17.07 2.80 -3.96
C ILE A 125 -16.01 1.95 -4.65
N ASN A 126 -15.27 1.15 -3.88
CA ASN A 126 -14.24 0.25 -4.43
C ASN A 126 -14.83 -0.73 -5.45
N LYS A 127 -16.00 -1.32 -5.17
CA LYS A 127 -16.70 -2.19 -6.13
C LYS A 127 -17.08 -1.45 -7.41
N LYS A 128 -17.58 -0.21 -7.33
CA LYS A 128 -17.92 0.58 -8.54
C LYS A 128 -16.67 0.96 -9.34
N ILE A 129 -15.57 1.32 -8.69
CA ILE A 129 -14.28 1.62 -9.35
C ILE A 129 -13.80 0.40 -10.15
N VAL A 130 -13.72 -0.77 -9.52
CA VAL A 130 -13.28 -2.02 -10.19
C VAL A 130 -14.20 -2.39 -11.35
N LYS A 131 -15.53 -2.26 -11.20
CA LYS A 131 -16.48 -2.51 -12.30
C LYS A 131 -16.22 -1.59 -13.49
N ARG A 132 -16.03 -0.28 -13.26
CA ARG A 132 -15.73 0.69 -14.33
C ARG A 132 -14.41 0.39 -15.02
N GLU A 133 -13.39 -0.08 -14.30
CA GLU A 133 -12.13 -0.49 -14.92
C GLU A 133 -12.29 -1.74 -15.78
N ILE A 134 -13.04 -2.75 -15.31
CA ILE A 134 -13.37 -3.95 -16.11
C ILE A 134 -14.12 -3.54 -17.38
N ASP A 135 -15.17 -2.72 -17.27
CA ASP A 135 -15.95 -2.26 -18.42
C ASP A 135 -15.12 -1.44 -19.42
N LYS A 136 -14.17 -0.62 -18.94
CA LYS A 136 -13.21 0.08 -19.80
C LYS A 136 -12.29 -0.90 -20.51
N SER A 137 -11.76 -1.90 -19.80
CA SER A 137 -10.90 -2.94 -20.38
C SER A 137 -11.65 -3.80 -21.40
N ASP A 138 -12.91 -4.16 -21.16
CA ASP A 138 -13.74 -4.94 -22.08
C ASP A 138 -14.12 -4.12 -23.33
N LYS A 139 -14.30 -2.80 -23.19
CA LYS A 139 -14.51 -1.88 -24.33
C LYS A 139 -13.24 -1.68 -25.16
N GLU A 140 -12.07 -1.63 -24.52
CA GLU A 140 -10.78 -1.59 -25.22
C GLU A 140 -10.43 -2.93 -25.89
N VAL A 141 -10.80 -4.05 -25.28
CA VAL A 141 -10.71 -5.39 -25.86
C VAL A 141 -11.65 -5.52 -27.06
N LYS A 142 -12.91 -5.06 -26.97
CA LYS A 142 -13.81 -5.01 -28.15
C LYS A 142 -13.33 -4.12 -29.29
N LYS A 143 -12.55 -3.05 -29.01
CA LYS A 143 -11.90 -2.23 -30.04
C LYS A 143 -10.65 -2.88 -30.65
N LYS A 144 -9.98 -3.78 -29.93
CA LYS A 144 -8.81 -4.54 -30.42
C LYS A 144 -9.18 -5.90 -31.02
N ASP A 145 -10.36 -6.44 -30.73
CA ASP A 145 -10.84 -7.74 -31.19
C ASP A 145 -11.30 -7.78 -32.67
N CYS A 146 -11.08 -6.71 -33.45
CA CYS A 146 -11.04 -6.82 -34.91
C CYS A 146 -9.69 -7.36 -35.44
N LEU A 147 -8.68 -7.53 -34.58
CA LEU A 147 -7.41 -8.13 -34.95
C LEU A 147 -6.94 -9.11 -33.86
N GLN A 148 -7.02 -10.39 -34.24
CA GLN A 148 -6.34 -11.57 -33.69
C GLN A 148 -7.08 -12.39 -32.63
N GLU A 149 -7.52 -13.54 -33.16
CA GLU A 149 -8.01 -14.74 -32.51
C GLU A 149 -7.06 -15.34 -31.48
N LYS A 150 -7.67 -16.21 -30.65
CA LYS A 150 -7.08 -17.20 -29.73
C LYS A 150 -6.61 -16.66 -28.37
N ARG A 151 -7.57 -16.40 -27.49
CA ARG A 151 -7.34 -16.54 -26.04
C ARG A 151 -7.82 -17.92 -25.58
N GLU A 152 -6.86 -18.79 -25.33
CA GLU A 152 -7.07 -20.01 -24.57
C GLU A 152 -7.74 -19.67 -23.23
N LYS A 153 -8.82 -20.39 -22.90
CA LYS A 153 -9.55 -20.24 -21.64
C LYS A 153 -8.61 -20.53 -20.47
N ILE A 154 -8.13 -19.48 -19.80
CA ILE A 154 -7.39 -19.59 -18.55
C ILE A 154 -8.32 -20.25 -17.52
N LYS A 155 -8.08 -21.53 -17.21
CA LYS A 155 -8.80 -22.23 -16.13
C LYS A 155 -8.40 -21.61 -14.79
N ASN A 156 -9.36 -21.07 -14.06
CA ASN A 156 -9.15 -20.46 -12.74
C ASN A 156 -8.53 -21.50 -11.77
N LYS A 157 -7.27 -21.32 -11.37
CA LYS A 157 -6.56 -22.15 -10.38
C LYS A 157 -6.55 -21.50 -8.98
N GLY A 158 -7.63 -20.79 -8.64
CA GLY A 158 -7.76 -20.10 -7.36
C GLY A 158 -8.75 -20.79 -6.42
N LYS A 159 -8.52 -20.69 -5.11
CA LYS A 159 -9.46 -21.13 -4.07
C LYS A 159 -10.33 -19.93 -3.68
N LEU A 160 -11.63 -19.99 -3.93
CA LEU A 160 -12.59 -18.95 -3.54
C LEU A 160 -12.94 -19.10 -2.05
N ILE A 161 -12.76 -18.05 -1.25
CA ILE A 161 -13.20 -17.99 0.14
C ILE A 161 -14.52 -17.21 0.15
N LEU A 162 -15.60 -17.87 0.56
CA LEU A 162 -16.97 -17.32 0.49
C LEU A 162 -17.34 -16.46 1.70
N ASP A 163 -16.71 -16.68 2.86
CA ASP A 163 -16.96 -15.95 4.09
C ASP A 163 -15.91 -14.85 4.34
N ALA A 164 -16.37 -13.60 4.43
CA ALA A 164 -15.52 -12.45 4.75
C ALA A 164 -15.04 -12.45 6.22
N THR A 165 -15.72 -13.16 7.11
CA THR A 165 -15.33 -13.36 8.52
C THR A 165 -14.21 -14.39 8.68
N CYS A 166 -13.98 -15.24 7.67
CA CYS A 166 -12.90 -16.21 7.62
C CYS A 166 -11.76 -15.73 6.73
N ALA A 167 -11.24 -14.53 7.01
CA ALA A 167 -9.94 -14.15 6.46
C ALA A 167 -8.88 -15.09 7.08
N PRO A 168 -8.16 -15.91 6.29
CA PRO A 168 -7.09 -16.72 6.83
C PRO A 168 -6.02 -15.77 7.34
N ALA A 169 -5.94 -15.62 8.67
CA ALA A 169 -4.81 -14.99 9.29
C ALA A 169 -3.60 -15.89 9.01
N ASP A 170 -2.72 -15.51 8.08
CA ASP A 170 -1.44 -16.17 7.80
C ASP A 170 -0.43 -15.98 8.97
N ILE A 171 -0.94 -15.99 10.21
CA ILE A 171 -0.19 -15.87 11.44
C ILE A 171 0.15 -17.29 11.89
N LYS A 172 1.36 -17.73 11.53
CA LYS A 172 1.89 -19.01 12.00
C LYS A 172 2.22 -18.94 13.48
N TYR A 173 1.77 -19.93 14.26
CA TYR A 173 2.10 -20.03 15.68
C TYR A 173 3.63 -20.07 15.89
N PRO A 174 4.19 -19.21 16.77
CA PRO A 174 5.63 -19.09 16.97
C PRO A 174 6.15 -20.34 17.68
N THR A 175 6.94 -21.14 16.95
CA THR A 175 7.65 -22.29 17.52
C THR A 175 9.14 -22.08 17.33
N ASP A 176 9.97 -22.34 18.35
CA ASP A 176 11.42 -22.10 18.27
C ASP A 176 12.06 -22.75 17.04
N LEU A 177 11.65 -23.98 16.73
CA LEU A 177 12.13 -24.70 15.54
C LEU A 177 11.70 -24.01 14.23
N GLY A 178 10.49 -23.46 14.19
CA GLY A 178 9.98 -22.69 13.05
C GLY A 178 10.73 -21.38 12.86
N ILE A 179 10.91 -20.63 13.94
CA ILE A 179 11.61 -19.34 13.98
C ILE A 179 13.07 -19.52 13.54
N LEU A 180 13.78 -20.52 14.09
CA LEU A 180 15.17 -20.80 13.73
C LEU A 180 15.33 -21.19 12.25
N ASN A 181 14.38 -21.95 11.70
CA ASN A 181 14.40 -22.29 10.27
C ASN A 181 14.10 -21.07 9.39
N GLN A 182 13.20 -20.16 9.82
CA GLN A 182 12.97 -18.89 9.14
C GLN A 182 14.23 -18.03 9.16
N ALA A 183 14.86 -17.86 10.33
CA ALA A 183 16.11 -17.13 10.48
C ALA A 183 17.20 -17.68 9.53
N ARG A 184 17.35 -19.02 9.45
CA ARG A 184 18.28 -19.66 8.51
C ARG A 184 17.98 -19.33 7.04
N ILE A 185 16.71 -19.33 6.64
CA ILE A 185 16.31 -19.01 5.27
C ILE A 185 16.60 -17.54 4.95
N GLU A 186 16.32 -16.62 5.88
CA GLU A 186 16.57 -15.20 5.66
C GLU A 186 18.08 -14.89 5.63
N THR A 187 18.89 -15.46 6.53
CA THR A 187 20.36 -15.28 6.46
C THR A 187 20.94 -15.85 5.16
N GLU A 188 20.44 -17.01 4.71
CA GLU A 188 20.81 -17.57 3.40
C GLU A 188 20.45 -16.65 2.23
N ARG A 189 19.30 -15.96 2.28
CA ARG A 189 18.89 -14.99 1.26
C ARG A 189 19.72 -13.72 1.30
N ILE A 190 20.03 -13.22 2.49
CA ILE A 190 20.92 -12.06 2.67
C ILE A 190 22.27 -12.36 2.02
N ILE A 191 22.85 -13.54 2.29
CA ILE A 191 24.10 -13.97 1.66
C ILE A 191 23.97 -14.06 0.14
N ASP A 192 22.86 -14.56 -0.39
CA ASP A 192 22.64 -14.58 -1.85
C ASP A 192 22.61 -13.18 -2.44
N ASN A 193 21.96 -12.24 -1.77
CA ASN A 193 21.86 -10.86 -2.22
C ASN A 193 23.20 -10.13 -2.14
N LEU A 194 23.97 -10.34 -1.07
CA LEU A 194 25.32 -9.77 -0.91
C LEU A 194 26.34 -10.40 -1.87
N TYR A 195 26.21 -11.69 -2.17
CA TYR A 195 27.11 -12.37 -3.09
C TYR A 195 26.91 -11.93 -4.54
N LYS A 196 25.68 -11.60 -4.98
CA LYS A 196 25.38 -11.13 -6.36
C LYS A 196 26.35 -10.03 -6.86
N PRO A 197 26.54 -8.90 -6.15
CA PRO A 197 27.49 -7.86 -6.57
C PRO A 197 28.96 -8.28 -6.38
N LEU A 198 29.27 -9.14 -5.41
CA LEU A 198 30.63 -9.59 -5.11
C LEU A 198 31.14 -10.73 -6.01
N ARG A 199 30.33 -11.23 -6.95
CA ARG A 199 30.70 -12.31 -7.89
C ARG A 199 31.96 -12.01 -8.71
N VAL A 200 32.29 -10.73 -8.92
CA VAL A 200 33.50 -10.30 -9.64
C VAL A 200 34.77 -10.55 -8.80
N LYS A 201 34.69 -10.46 -7.48
CA LYS A 201 35.84 -10.57 -6.56
C LYS A 201 35.94 -11.94 -5.88
N LEU A 202 34.82 -12.55 -5.51
CA LEU A 202 34.79 -13.87 -4.84
C LEU A 202 34.48 -14.97 -5.86
N ARG A 203 35.48 -15.80 -6.17
CA ARG A 203 35.37 -16.90 -7.16
C ARG A 203 34.41 -18.02 -6.72
N LYS A 204 34.17 -18.17 -5.42
CA LYS A 204 33.29 -19.22 -4.86
C LYS A 204 32.41 -18.65 -3.77
N LYS A 205 31.14 -19.03 -3.82
CA LYS A 205 30.17 -18.71 -2.78
C LYS A 205 30.50 -19.49 -1.50
N PRO A 206 30.31 -18.87 -0.32
CA PRO A 206 30.45 -19.59 0.93
C PRO A 206 29.56 -20.83 1.03
N ARG A 207 30.07 -21.87 1.70
CA ARG A 207 29.44 -23.18 1.75
C ARG A 207 28.22 -23.17 2.68
N THR A 208 27.02 -23.09 2.11
CA THR A 208 25.77 -23.20 2.88
C THR A 208 25.11 -24.57 2.70
N SER A 209 24.86 -25.30 3.80
CA SER A 209 24.28 -26.65 3.79
C SER A 209 22.75 -26.68 3.66
N ARG A 210 22.20 -25.97 2.66
CA ARG A 210 20.76 -25.68 2.52
C ARG A 210 19.89 -26.94 2.43
N LYS A 211 20.30 -27.88 1.56
CA LYS A 211 19.55 -29.12 1.30
C LYS A 211 19.48 -30.00 2.56
N ILE A 212 20.60 -30.10 3.29
CA ILE A 212 20.71 -30.94 4.49
C ILE A 212 19.87 -30.33 5.62
N ALA A 213 20.04 -29.03 5.89
CA ALA A 213 19.33 -28.34 6.96
C ALA A 213 17.81 -28.36 6.75
N ARG A 214 17.35 -28.22 5.49
CA ARG A 214 15.93 -28.34 5.13
C ARG A 214 15.40 -29.76 5.30
N LYS A 215 16.17 -30.79 4.89
CA LYS A 215 15.78 -32.20 5.06
C LYS A 215 15.63 -32.55 6.54
N GLU A 216 16.55 -32.08 7.40
CA GLU A 216 16.47 -32.30 8.84
C GLU A 216 15.31 -31.55 9.50
N TYR A 217 15.04 -30.31 9.09
CA TYR A 217 13.85 -29.57 9.53
C TYR A 217 12.56 -30.31 9.17
N LEU A 218 12.42 -30.74 7.91
CA LEU A 218 11.21 -31.42 7.42
C LEU A 218 10.98 -32.76 8.11
N LYS A 219 12.05 -33.49 8.47
CA LYS A 219 11.92 -34.75 9.25
C LYS A 219 11.21 -34.53 10.59
N VAL A 220 11.38 -33.38 11.22
CA VAL A 220 10.79 -33.06 12.52
C VAL A 220 9.43 -32.37 12.34
N ALA A 221 9.35 -31.41 11.41
CA ALA A 221 8.12 -30.66 11.15
C ALA A 221 6.97 -31.50 10.60
N LYS A 222 7.27 -32.62 9.92
CA LYS A 222 6.24 -33.54 9.37
C LYS A 222 5.70 -34.53 10.40
N LYS A 223 6.27 -34.64 11.60
CA LYS A 223 5.78 -35.56 12.64
C LYS A 223 4.55 -34.97 13.33
N ARG A 224 3.50 -35.78 13.49
CA ARG A 224 2.25 -35.38 14.19
C ARG A 224 2.45 -35.07 15.68
N LYS A 225 3.34 -35.82 16.35
CA LYS A 225 3.77 -35.56 17.73
C LYS A 225 5.29 -35.72 17.80
N VAL A 226 5.98 -34.75 18.41
CA VAL A 226 7.44 -34.73 18.54
C VAL A 226 7.80 -34.86 20.01
N SER A 227 8.70 -35.78 20.35
CA SER A 227 9.21 -35.91 21.72
C SER A 227 10.09 -34.70 22.09
N TYR A 228 10.10 -34.32 23.37
CA TYR A 228 10.92 -33.22 23.89
C TYR A 228 12.40 -33.36 23.51
N GLN A 229 12.96 -34.55 23.64
CA GLN A 229 14.36 -34.82 23.31
C GLN A 229 14.65 -34.62 21.81
N GLU A 230 13.73 -35.06 20.93
CA GLU A 230 13.85 -34.87 19.49
C GLU A 230 13.76 -33.39 19.11
N ARG A 231 12.82 -32.65 19.72
CA ARG A 231 12.68 -31.20 19.52
C ARG A 231 13.96 -30.47 19.93
N ARG A 232 14.52 -30.78 21.11
CA ARG A 232 15.78 -30.19 21.59
C ARG A 232 16.95 -30.49 20.67
N LYS A 233 17.10 -31.75 20.21
CA LYS A 233 18.12 -32.14 19.22
C LYS A 233 17.97 -31.37 17.90
N ALA A 234 16.74 -31.19 17.44
CA ALA A 234 16.46 -30.48 16.20
C ALA A 234 16.77 -28.98 16.29
N ILE A 235 16.40 -28.33 17.39
CA ILE A 235 16.75 -26.94 17.70
C ILE A 235 18.28 -26.77 17.71
N GLY A 236 19.00 -27.65 18.42
CA GLY A 236 20.45 -27.62 18.46
C GLY A 236 21.11 -27.77 17.08
N LYS A 237 20.55 -28.59 16.19
CA LYS A 237 21.02 -28.71 14.80
C LYS A 237 20.81 -27.43 14.00
N GLN A 238 19.64 -26.79 14.11
CA GLN A 238 19.36 -25.53 13.42
C GLN A 238 20.29 -24.41 13.88
N LEU A 239 20.55 -24.30 15.19
CA LEU A 239 21.52 -23.36 15.75
C LEU A 239 22.94 -23.61 15.23
N LYS A 240 23.37 -24.87 15.12
CA LYS A 240 24.68 -25.20 14.53
C LYS A 240 24.79 -24.77 13.07
N TYR A 241 23.72 -24.83 12.30
CA TYR A 241 23.75 -24.33 10.91
C TYR A 241 23.84 -22.81 10.84
N LEU A 242 23.17 -22.10 11.75
CA LEU A 242 23.29 -20.64 11.85
C LEU A 242 24.70 -20.21 12.26
N LYS A 243 25.29 -20.85 13.28
CA LYS A 243 26.68 -20.59 13.70
C LYS A 243 27.68 -20.80 12.56
N LYS A 244 27.54 -21.89 11.79
CA LYS A 244 28.37 -22.14 10.61
C LYS A 244 28.23 -21.09 9.51
N ILE A 245 27.12 -20.35 9.49
CA ILE A 245 26.90 -19.26 8.55
C ILE A 245 27.53 -17.96 9.09
N GLU A 246 27.52 -17.75 10.40
CA GLU A 246 28.18 -16.61 11.05
C GLU A 246 29.72 -16.68 10.99
N GLU A 247 30.29 -17.89 10.99
CA GLU A 247 31.74 -18.13 10.90
C GLU A 247 32.33 -17.90 9.48
N ILE A 248 31.52 -17.43 8.52
CA ILE A 248 31.87 -17.19 7.12
C ILE A 248 32.11 -15.70 6.88
#